data_AF-A0A3N5WPI3-F1
#
_entry.id   AF-A0A3N5WPI3-F1
#
_cell.length_a   1.000
_cell.length_b   1.000
_cell.length_c   1.000
_cell.angle_alpha   90.00
_cell.angle_beta   90.00
_cell.angle_gamma   90.00
#
_symmetry.space_group_name_H-M   'P 1'
#
loop_
_entity.id
_entity.type
_entity.pdbx_description
1 polymer ?
#
loop_
_entity_poly.entity_id
_entity_poly.type
_entity_poly.pdbx_seq_one_letter_code
_entity_poly.pdbx_strand_id
1 'polypeptide(L)'
;MTLVNILAENGGEALLPKVSAILDFELARQAPADYELQAIEAFCLYPNDWAEEGNEVFCTADFANLIPLLRKHYPALFEIRDLRERLNIYHVYDALHSYLEWRKANLSTIPPERMAAKHFYMGRFWNILYDAGARMFFA
;
A
#
# COMPACT_ATOMS: atom_id res chain seq x y z
N MET A 1 -9.55 3.55 -3.09
CA MET A 1 -8.51 3.82 -4.08
C MET A 1 -7.31 2.96 -3.74
N THR A 2 -7.55 1.66 -3.85
CA THR A 2 -6.52 0.73 -4.29
C THR A 2 -5.77 1.38 -5.44
N LEU A 3 -4.44 1.29 -5.43
CA LEU A 3 -3.55 1.98 -6.36
C LEU A 3 -4.10 1.92 -7.78
N VAL A 4 -4.15 3.08 -8.41
CA VAL A 4 -4.75 3.28 -9.73
C VAL A 4 -3.66 3.19 -10.78
N ASN A 5 -3.97 2.55 -11.90
CA ASN A 5 -3.09 2.62 -13.04
C ASN A 5 -3.15 4.01 -13.66
N ILE A 6 -1.98 4.57 -13.96
CA ILE A 6 -1.86 5.91 -14.53
C ILE A 6 -1.44 5.75 -15.99
N LEU A 7 -2.30 6.23 -16.89
CA LEU A 7 -1.89 6.42 -18.27
C LEU A 7 -1.15 7.76 -18.36
N ALA A 8 0.13 7.70 -18.72
CA ALA A 8 0.94 8.90 -18.94
C ALA A 8 1.34 9.02 -20.41
N GLU A 9 1.13 10.20 -20.99
CA GLU A 9 1.66 10.55 -22.31
C GLU A 9 3.12 11.02 -22.18
N ASN A 10 4.01 10.41 -22.94
CA ASN A 10 5.41 10.83 -23.03
C ASN A 10 5.49 12.18 -23.76
N GLY A 11 5.91 13.22 -23.04
CA GLY A 11 6.16 14.54 -23.61
C GLY A 11 7.50 14.66 -24.35
N GLY A 12 7.91 13.65 -25.12
CA GLY A 12 9.25 13.64 -25.74
C GLY A 12 10.41 13.76 -24.74
N GLU A 13 11.65 13.90 -25.23
CA GLU A 13 12.88 13.82 -24.41
C GLU A 13 13.06 14.95 -23.37
N ALA A 14 12.24 16.01 -23.41
CA ALA A 14 12.44 17.22 -22.60
C ALA A 14 11.25 17.62 -21.70
N LEU A 15 10.11 16.93 -21.77
CA LEU A 15 8.96 17.23 -20.91
C LEU A 15 8.64 16.06 -20.00
N LEU A 16 8.28 16.38 -18.76
CA LEU A 16 7.76 15.39 -17.82
C LEU A 16 6.52 14.71 -18.40
N PRO A 17 6.33 13.40 -18.12
CA PRO A 17 5.13 12.70 -18.54
C PRO A 17 3.87 13.43 -18.05
N LYS A 18 2.90 13.59 -18.93
CA LYS A 18 1.60 14.18 -18.58
C LYS A 18 0.65 13.06 -18.20
N VAL A 19 0.09 13.11 -16.99
CA VAL A 19 -1.00 12.20 -16.61
C VAL A 19 -2.20 12.48 -17.52
N SER A 20 -2.58 11.49 -18.32
CA SER A 20 -3.70 11.57 -19.27
C SER A 20 -4.95 10.86 -18.75
N ALA A 21 -4.77 9.80 -17.96
CA ALA A 21 -5.88 9.09 -17.34
C ALA A 21 -5.47 8.42 -16.02
N ILE A 22 -6.48 8.23 -15.18
CA ILE A 22 -6.45 7.38 -13.99
C ILE A 22 -7.40 6.22 -14.28
N LEU A 23 -6.97 4.99 -14.04
CA LEU A 23 -7.66 3.75 -14.40
C LEU A 23 -7.89 2.88 -13.15
N ASP A 24 -8.59 1.76 -13.35
CA ASP A 24 -8.80 0.68 -12.39
C ASP A 24 -9.57 1.07 -11.12
N PHE A 25 -10.79 1.58 -11.34
CA PHE A 25 -11.74 1.94 -10.28
C PHE A 25 -12.61 0.78 -9.78
N GLU A 26 -12.38 -0.47 -10.19
CA GLU A 26 -13.20 -1.63 -9.79
C GLU A 26 -13.17 -1.91 -8.29
N LEU A 27 -12.12 -1.45 -7.59
CA LEU A 27 -12.00 -1.51 -6.13
C LEU A 27 -12.30 -0.17 -5.45
N ALA A 28 -12.76 0.84 -6.19
CA ALA A 28 -13.18 2.11 -5.62
C ALA A 28 -14.45 1.93 -4.78
N ARG A 29 -14.46 2.52 -3.60
CA ARG A 29 -15.57 2.45 -2.66
C ARG A 29 -15.69 3.74 -1.87
N GLN A 30 -16.88 3.99 -1.33
CA GLN A 30 -17.07 5.05 -0.36
C GLN A 30 -16.28 4.71 0.91
N ALA A 31 -15.31 5.56 1.25
CA ALA A 31 -14.46 5.40 2.41
C ALA A 31 -14.09 6.79 2.99
N PRO A 32 -13.60 6.85 4.24
CA PRO A 32 -12.99 8.06 4.78
C PRO A 32 -11.82 8.56 3.90
N ALA A 33 -11.60 9.87 3.83
CA ALA A 33 -10.56 10.46 2.97
C ALA A 33 -9.13 10.00 3.30
N ASP A 34 -8.88 9.61 4.55
CA ASP A 34 -7.61 9.04 5.02
C ASP A 34 -7.41 7.57 4.66
N TYR A 35 -8.45 6.87 4.21
CA TYR A 35 -8.39 5.43 3.96
C TYR A 35 -7.26 5.06 2.98
N GLU A 36 -7.08 5.88 1.94
CA GLU A 36 -6.08 5.64 0.89
C GLU A 36 -4.64 5.81 1.35
N LEU A 37 -4.43 6.56 2.44
CA LEU A 37 -3.08 6.73 2.98
C LEU A 37 -2.51 5.42 3.48
N GLN A 38 -3.35 4.45 3.88
CA GLN A 38 -2.88 3.12 4.27
C GLN A 38 -2.34 2.34 3.06
N ALA A 39 -3.04 2.36 1.92
CA ALA A 39 -2.58 1.68 0.71
C ALA A 39 -1.28 2.31 0.20
N ILE A 40 -1.18 3.64 0.25
CA ILE A 40 0.05 4.38 -0.07
C ILE A 40 1.19 4.01 0.91
N GLU A 41 0.91 3.90 2.21
CA GLU A 41 1.92 3.45 3.20
C GLU A 41 2.44 2.06 2.86
N ALA A 42 1.52 1.13 2.61
CA ALA A 42 1.84 -0.26 2.32
C ALA A 42 2.68 -0.38 1.05
N PHE A 43 2.31 0.37 0.00
CA PHE A 43 3.07 0.45 -1.24
C PHE A 43 4.49 0.93 -1.03
N CYS A 44 4.67 2.05 -0.31
CA CYS A 44 6.01 2.57 -0.03
C CYS A 44 6.86 1.59 0.80
N LEU A 45 6.27 0.92 1.79
CA LEU A 45 6.98 -0.02 2.66
C LEU A 45 7.30 -1.35 1.98
N TYR A 46 6.41 -1.83 1.11
CA TYR A 46 6.47 -3.15 0.50
C TYR A 46 6.23 -3.10 -1.01
N PRO A 47 6.98 -2.30 -1.79
CA PRO A 47 6.64 -2.01 -3.17
C PRO A 47 6.66 -3.25 -4.08
N ASN A 48 7.47 -4.26 -3.73
CA ASN A 48 7.55 -5.51 -4.49
C ASN A 48 6.30 -6.40 -4.39
N ASP A 49 5.31 -6.06 -3.56
CA ASP A 49 4.01 -6.73 -3.62
C ASP A 49 3.20 -6.34 -4.85
N TRP A 50 3.49 -5.16 -5.40
CA TRP A 50 2.81 -4.55 -6.54
C TRP A 50 3.66 -4.62 -7.81
N ALA A 51 4.83 -5.25 -7.76
CA ALA A 51 5.63 -5.54 -8.95
C ALA A 51 4.87 -6.57 -9.80
N GLU A 52 4.47 -6.19 -11.01
CA GLU A 52 3.70 -7.05 -11.92
C GLU A 52 4.63 -7.96 -12.73
N GLU A 53 5.84 -7.46 -13.04
CA GLU A 53 6.83 -8.19 -13.82
C GLU A 53 7.96 -8.75 -12.96
N GLY A 54 8.42 -9.97 -13.25
CA GLY A 54 9.44 -10.66 -12.44
C GLY A 54 10.85 -10.03 -12.47
N ASN A 55 11.05 -9.00 -13.29
CA ASN A 55 12.27 -8.18 -13.41
C ASN A 55 12.18 -6.85 -12.65
N GLU A 56 10.99 -6.46 -12.18
CA GLU A 56 10.79 -5.25 -11.38
C GLU A 56 11.24 -5.50 -9.94
N VAL A 57 12.25 -4.76 -9.51
CA VAL A 57 12.74 -4.79 -8.14
C VAL A 57 12.80 -3.37 -7.63
N PHE A 58 11.92 -3.07 -6.68
CA PHE A 58 11.83 -1.78 -6.02
C PHE A 58 12.34 -1.88 -4.58
N CYS A 59 12.75 -0.75 -4.03
CA CYS A 59 13.05 -0.61 -2.61
C CYS A 59 12.29 0.58 -2.03
N THR A 60 12.14 0.62 -0.70
CA THR A 60 11.45 1.71 0.00
C THR A 60 12.03 3.09 -0.33
N ALA A 61 13.33 3.17 -0.63
CA ALA A 61 13.98 4.44 -0.95
C ALA A 61 13.47 5.06 -2.25
N ASP A 62 12.99 4.26 -3.21
CA ASP A 62 12.45 4.74 -4.49
C ASP A 62 11.19 5.60 -4.27
N PHE A 63 10.50 5.41 -3.14
CA PHE A 63 9.26 6.11 -2.79
C PHE A 63 9.40 7.07 -1.61
N ALA A 64 10.63 7.35 -1.15
CA ALA A 64 10.89 8.18 0.03
C ALA A 64 10.27 9.59 -0.06
N ASN A 65 10.16 10.14 -1.28
CA ASN A 65 9.61 11.47 -1.52
C ASN A 65 8.08 11.54 -1.61
N LEU A 66 7.38 10.40 -1.68
CA LEU A 66 5.93 10.39 -1.92
C LEU A 66 5.16 11.02 -0.75
N ILE A 67 5.50 10.65 0.49
CA ILE A 67 4.81 11.19 1.68
C ILE A 67 5.07 12.69 1.87
N PRO A 68 6.33 13.20 1.77
CA PRO A 68 6.57 14.64 1.76
C PRO A 68 5.77 15.40 0.69
N LEU A 69 5.65 14.87 -0.52
CA LEU A 69 4.87 15.49 -1.60
C LEU A 69 3.38 15.52 -1.26
N LEU A 70 2.82 14.41 -0.78
CA LEU A 70 1.42 14.34 -0.36
C LEU A 70 1.13 15.33 0.77
N ARG A 71 2.00 15.42 1.78
CA ARG A 71 1.83 16.36 2.89
C ARG A 71 1.89 17.82 2.44
N LYS A 72 2.78 18.13 1.49
CA LYS A 72 2.90 19.48 0.91
C LYS A 72 1.64 19.89 0.14
N HIS A 73 1.09 18.99 -0.67
CA HIS A 73 -0.01 19.33 -1.60
C HIS A 73 -1.41 19.05 -1.04
N TYR A 74 -1.53 18.17 -0.04
CA TYR A 74 -2.79 17.75 0.59
C TYR A 74 -2.68 17.71 2.12
N PRO A 75 -2.33 18.84 2.78
CA PRO A 75 -2.09 18.86 4.22
C PRO A 75 -3.29 18.39 5.05
N ALA A 76 -4.52 18.68 4.59
CA ALA A 76 -5.75 18.27 5.26
C ALA A 76 -5.88 16.75 5.46
N LEU A 77 -5.24 15.92 4.62
CA LEU A 77 -5.22 14.46 4.80
C LEU A 77 -4.42 14.03 6.04
N PHE A 78 -3.51 14.89 6.52
CA PHE A 78 -2.62 14.63 7.66
C PHE A 78 -3.11 15.29 8.95
N GLU A 79 -4.16 16.13 8.89
CA GLU A 79 -4.77 16.82 10.03
C GLU A 79 -5.95 16.05 10.64
N ILE A 80 -6.24 14.85 10.12
CA ILE A 80 -7.32 14.00 10.60
C ILE A 80 -7.00 13.50 12.01
N ARG A 81 -7.97 13.62 12.91
CA ARG A 81 -7.83 13.19 14.30
C ARG A 81 -7.49 11.70 14.37
N ASP A 82 -6.52 11.36 15.21
CA ASP A 82 -6.09 9.98 15.46
C ASP A 82 -5.66 9.25 14.16
N LEU A 83 -5.07 9.97 13.21
CA LEU A 83 -4.74 9.43 11.89
C LEU A 83 -3.90 8.16 11.98
N ARG A 84 -2.88 8.12 12.84
CA ARG A 84 -2.01 6.94 12.95
C ARG A 84 -2.78 5.70 13.40
N GLU A 85 -3.61 5.85 14.42
CA GLU A 85 -4.46 4.80 14.96
C GLU A 85 -5.44 4.30 13.91
N ARG A 86 -6.05 5.22 13.15
CA ARG A 86 -6.93 4.89 12.02
C ARG A 86 -6.20 4.09 10.95
N LEU A 87 -5.02 4.53 10.54
CA LEU A 87 -4.20 3.79 9.57
C LEU A 87 -3.78 2.41 10.09
N ASN A 88 -3.45 2.28 11.38
CA ASN A 88 -3.15 0.97 11.98
C ASN A 88 -4.35 0.03 11.89
N ILE A 89 -5.56 0.51 12.17
CA ILE A 89 -6.79 -0.29 12.03
C ILE A 89 -7.00 -0.72 10.56
N TYR A 90 -6.80 0.19 9.60
CA TYR A 90 -6.91 -0.15 8.17
C TYR A 90 -5.88 -1.21 7.76
N HIS A 91 -4.63 -1.11 8.23
CA HIS A 91 -3.60 -2.12 7.97
C HIS A 91 -3.96 -3.48 8.56
N VAL A 92 -4.49 -3.53 9.78
CA VAL A 92 -4.97 -4.79 10.38
C VAL A 92 -6.09 -5.39 9.54
N TYR A 93 -7.07 -4.56 9.15
CA TYR A 93 -8.20 -4.99 8.34
C TYR A 93 -7.73 -5.57 6.99
N ASP A 94 -6.88 -4.86 6.27
CA ASP A 94 -6.39 -5.30 4.96
C ASP A 94 -5.49 -6.54 5.05
N ALA A 95 -4.65 -6.63 6.08
CA ALA A 95 -3.81 -7.81 6.30
C ALA A 95 -4.67 -9.05 6.61
N LEU A 96 -5.69 -8.92 7.45
CA LEU A 96 -6.64 -10.00 7.75
C LEU A 96 -7.46 -10.38 6.52
N HIS A 97 -7.98 -9.39 5.79
CA HIS A 97 -8.76 -9.62 4.57
C HIS A 97 -7.93 -10.38 3.54
N SER A 98 -6.70 -9.91 3.26
CA SER A 98 -5.76 -10.56 2.34
C SER A 98 -5.45 -12.00 2.76
N TYR A 99 -5.23 -12.24 4.06
CA TYR A 99 -4.99 -13.57 4.59
C TYR A 99 -6.20 -14.50 4.38
N LEU A 100 -7.41 -14.02 4.66
CA LEU A 100 -8.63 -14.80 4.51
C LEU A 100 -8.93 -15.12 3.04
N GLU A 101 -8.78 -14.17 2.13
CA GLU A 101 -8.99 -14.40 0.69
C GLU A 101 -7.92 -15.35 0.13
N TRP A 102 -6.65 -15.17 0.50
CA TRP A 102 -5.60 -16.12 0.16
C TRP A 102 -5.94 -17.53 0.68
N ARG A 103 -6.41 -17.64 1.92
CA ARG A 103 -6.77 -18.93 2.52
C ARG A 103 -7.90 -19.59 1.74
N LYS A 104 -8.97 -18.86 1.41
CA LYS A 104 -10.09 -19.37 0.61
C LYS A 104 -9.63 -19.92 -0.74
N ALA A 105 -8.73 -19.21 -1.42
CA ALA A 105 -8.19 -19.63 -2.71
C ALA A 105 -7.25 -20.85 -2.62
N ASN A 106 -6.65 -21.11 -1.46
CA ASN A 106 -5.63 -22.15 -1.26
C ASN A 106 -6.05 -23.26 -0.27
N LEU A 107 -7.36 -23.40 -0.01
CA LEU A 107 -7.89 -24.37 0.96
C LEU A 107 -7.45 -25.81 0.65
N SER A 108 -7.37 -26.18 -0.63
CA SER A 108 -7.08 -27.53 -1.10
C SER A 108 -5.61 -27.80 -1.44
N THR A 109 -4.78 -26.76 -1.56
CA THR A 109 -3.43 -26.85 -2.15
C THR A 109 -2.30 -26.83 -1.11
N ILE A 110 -2.55 -26.27 0.08
CA ILE A 110 -1.52 -26.10 1.12
C ILE A 110 -2.03 -26.72 2.42
N PRO A 111 -1.37 -27.79 2.91
CA PRO A 111 -1.79 -28.42 4.15
C PRO A 111 -1.42 -27.51 5.36
N PRO A 112 -2.18 -27.59 6.47
CA PRO A 112 -2.12 -26.63 7.58
C PRO A 112 -0.71 -26.41 8.16
N GLU A 113 0.11 -27.44 8.19
CA GLU A 113 1.47 -27.44 8.74
C GLU A 113 2.46 -26.62 7.91
N ARG A 114 2.18 -26.34 6.64
CA ARG A 114 3.01 -25.48 5.77
C ARG A 114 2.53 -24.03 5.71
N MET A 115 1.45 -23.69 6.45
CA MET A 115 0.89 -22.33 6.46
C MET A 115 1.81 -21.30 7.13
N ALA A 116 2.68 -21.72 8.06
CA ALA A 116 3.62 -20.83 8.74
C ALA A 116 4.78 -20.36 7.84
N ALA A 117 5.01 -21.01 6.69
CA ALA A 117 6.17 -20.75 5.84
C ALA A 117 6.06 -19.47 5.00
N LYS A 118 4.87 -18.86 4.86
CA LYS A 118 4.77 -17.48 4.35
C LYS A 118 4.99 -16.50 5.50
N HIS A 119 6.26 -16.33 5.89
CA HIS A 119 6.76 -15.31 6.83
C HIS A 119 6.30 -13.87 6.50
N PHE A 120 5.76 -13.67 5.30
CA PHE A 120 5.34 -12.41 4.70
C PHE A 120 4.24 -11.65 5.47
N TYR A 121 3.21 -12.33 5.97
CA TYR A 121 2.11 -11.66 6.67
C TYR A 121 2.45 -11.37 8.14
N MET A 122 3.17 -12.28 8.80
CA MET A 122 3.53 -12.11 10.21
C MET A 122 4.47 -10.93 10.43
N GLY A 123 5.40 -10.66 9.51
CA GLY A 123 6.26 -9.47 9.58
C GLY A 123 5.50 -8.15 9.49
N ARG A 124 4.36 -8.12 8.77
CA ARG A 124 3.50 -6.93 8.66
C ARG A 124 2.64 -6.74 9.89
N PHE A 125 2.04 -7.81 10.39
CA PHE A 125 1.36 -7.78 11.68
C PHE A 125 2.31 -7.31 12.78
N TRP A 126 3.57 -7.76 12.76
CA TRP A 126 4.59 -7.27 13.69
C TRP A 126 4.87 -5.79 13.53
N ASN A 127 5.00 -5.30 12.29
CA ASN A 127 5.15 -3.87 12.06
C ASN A 127 3.97 -3.10 12.65
N ILE A 128 2.73 -3.54 12.47
CA ILE A 128 1.53 -2.84 12.97
C ILE A 128 1.42 -2.89 14.50
N LEU A 129 1.71 -4.03 15.12
CA LEU A 129 1.49 -4.29 16.55
C LEU A 129 2.51 -3.60 17.47
N TYR A 130 3.66 -3.20 16.93
CA TYR A 130 4.72 -2.55 17.70
C TYR A 130 4.87 -1.08 17.29
N ASP A 131 4.91 -0.20 18.28
CA ASP A 131 5.09 1.25 18.08
C ASP A 131 6.39 1.59 17.32
N ALA A 132 7.41 0.74 17.43
CA ALA A 132 8.70 0.87 16.73
C ALA A 132 8.76 0.15 15.37
N GLY A 133 7.63 -0.34 14.85
CA GLY A 133 7.60 -0.95 13.51
C GLY A 133 7.91 0.06 12.40
N ALA A 134 8.25 -0.42 11.20
CA ALA A 134 8.51 0.45 10.06
C ALA A 134 7.25 1.28 9.70
N ARG A 135 7.42 2.59 9.49
CA ARG A 135 6.35 3.56 9.17
C ARG A 135 6.84 4.57 8.15
N MET A 136 5.94 5.04 7.29
CA MET A 136 6.24 6.14 6.34
C MET A 136 5.63 7.48 6.75
N PHE A 137 4.55 7.45 7.56
CA PHE A 137 3.81 8.66 7.89
C PHE A 137 4.34 9.41 9.12
N PHE A 138 5.27 8.82 9.87
CA PHE A 138 5.81 9.39 11.12
C PHE A 138 7.31 9.10 11.25
N ALA A 139 8.08 10.19 11.32
CA ALA A 139 9.40 10.32 11.91
C ALA A 139 9.35 11.54 12.84
#